data_AF-A0A524HHF4-F1
#
_entry.id   AF-A0A524HHF4-F1
#
_cell.length_a   1.000
_cell.length_b   1.000
_cell.length_c   1.000
_cell.angle_alpha   90.00
_cell.angle_beta   90.00
_cell.angle_gamma   90.00
#
_symmetry.space_group_name_H-M   'P 1'
#
loop_
_entity.id
_entity.type
_entity.pdbx_description
1 polymer ?
#
loop_
_entity_poly.entity_id
_entity_poly.type
_entity_poly.pdbx_seq_one_letter_code
_entity_poly.pdbx_strand_id
1 'polypeptide(L)'
;RQPACHMSQAQHWARRNHVRDVMAGGGGVTGIVIAHGTDTLEETAYLLDRTLEGEIPVAVTGAMLTSGDPGWDGPRNLTDAARVASSPESRGRGTMVVFAGSVFQGREAVKLHATDPEAFGAPHGRALALVDAGGVRFRAASAPAVRQRPEELGARVALVPMVVGDDGQLLDLARPSHEGVVVVAFGSGNVPPGALPAIRRWIAEGKPVVVASRCPEGQVTPVYAFEGGGATLVREGVHPAGPRTPSQARMELIIALSAGATYGEGTGA
;
A
#
# COMPACT_ATOMS: atom_id res chain seq x y z
N ARG A 1 8.88 21.18 -3.92
CA ARG A 1 8.66 19.91 -4.64
C ARG A 1 9.82 18.99 -4.28
N GLN A 2 9.56 17.79 -3.77
CA GLN A 2 10.61 16.79 -3.51
C GLN A 2 10.32 15.54 -4.34
N PRO A 3 11.34 14.85 -4.87
CA PRO A 3 11.18 13.56 -5.54
C PRO A 3 10.46 12.56 -4.64
N ALA A 4 9.62 11.70 -5.24
CA ALA A 4 8.85 10.71 -4.50
C ALA A 4 9.73 9.73 -3.71
N CYS A 5 10.87 9.33 -4.26
CA CYS A 5 11.84 8.45 -3.61
C CYS A 5 12.58 9.08 -2.41
N HIS A 6 12.46 10.40 -2.19
CA HIS A 6 13.07 11.07 -1.04
C HIS A 6 12.13 11.12 0.18
N MET A 7 10.89 10.63 0.05
CA MET A 7 9.92 10.79 1.12
C MET A 7 10.19 9.87 2.29
N SER A 8 10.28 10.48 3.48
CA SER A 8 10.33 9.77 4.75
C SER A 8 8.94 9.50 5.31
N GLN A 9 8.85 8.60 6.30
CA GLN A 9 7.60 8.35 7.03
C GLN A 9 7.03 9.62 7.66
N ALA A 10 7.89 10.49 8.21
CA ALA A 10 7.47 11.78 8.77
C ALA A 10 6.83 12.68 7.72
N GLN A 11 7.34 12.67 6.49
CA GLN A 11 6.76 13.44 5.38
C GLN A 11 5.45 12.84 4.87
N HIS A 12 5.34 11.51 4.82
CA HIS A 12 4.07 10.82 4.56
C HIS A 12 3.01 11.23 5.61
N TRP A 13 3.37 11.22 6.91
CA TRP A 13 2.47 11.61 7.99
C TRP A 13 2.07 13.09 7.92
N ALA A 14 3.03 13.98 7.68
CA ALA A 14 2.76 15.41 7.52
C ALA A 14 1.80 15.68 6.34
N ARG A 15 1.96 14.98 5.22
CA ARG A 15 1.03 15.10 4.08
C ARG A 15 -0.36 14.60 4.45
N ARG A 16 -0.48 13.45 5.12
CA ARG A 16 -1.76 12.94 5.61
C ARG A 16 -2.47 13.96 6.50
N ASN A 17 -1.75 14.57 7.44
CA ASN A 17 -2.31 15.59 8.34
C ASN A 17 -2.76 16.83 7.56
N HIS A 18 -1.96 17.28 6.60
CA HIS A 18 -2.37 18.38 5.73
C HIS A 18 -3.67 18.09 4.97
N VAL A 19 -3.83 16.89 4.41
CA VAL A 19 -5.06 16.49 3.72
C VAL A 19 -6.25 16.47 4.69
N ARG A 20 -6.08 15.90 5.89
CA ARG A 20 -7.10 15.91 6.94
C ARG A 20 -7.52 17.33 7.30
N ASP A 21 -6.58 18.25 7.46
CA ASP A 21 -6.87 19.63 7.86
C ASP A 21 -7.63 20.37 6.74
N VAL A 22 -7.29 20.12 5.47
CA VAL A 22 -8.05 20.62 4.31
C VAL A 22 -9.48 20.07 4.29
N MET A 23 -9.68 18.78 4.61
CA MET A 23 -11.01 18.17 4.71
C MET A 23 -11.85 18.79 5.84
N ALA A 24 -11.21 19.12 6.97
CA ALA A 24 -11.90 19.67 8.16
C ALA A 24 -12.19 21.18 8.07
N GLY A 25 -11.47 21.94 7.23
CA GLY A 25 -11.48 23.41 7.19
C GLY A 25 -12.79 24.10 6.76
N GLY A 26 -13.90 23.39 6.59
CA GLY A 26 -15.25 23.96 6.42
C GLY A 26 -15.54 24.72 5.10
N GLY A 27 -14.54 24.90 4.22
CA GLY A 27 -14.62 25.77 3.03
C GLY A 27 -15.34 25.18 1.80
N GLY A 28 -16.28 24.26 1.96
CA GLY A 28 -17.01 23.67 0.82
C GLY A 28 -16.15 22.77 -0.09
N VAL A 29 -15.05 22.22 0.43
CA VAL A 29 -14.21 21.25 -0.30
C VAL A 29 -15.05 20.02 -0.61
N THR A 30 -15.22 19.72 -1.90
CA THR A 30 -16.01 18.57 -2.38
C THR A 30 -15.15 17.41 -2.85
N GLY A 31 -13.84 17.61 -2.99
CA GLY A 31 -12.85 16.62 -3.37
C GLY A 31 -11.44 17.20 -3.35
N ILE A 32 -10.43 16.33 -3.25
CA ILE A 32 -9.02 16.71 -3.19
C ILE A 32 -8.26 15.99 -4.30
N VAL A 33 -7.41 16.72 -5.03
CA VAL A 33 -6.46 16.13 -5.99
C VAL A 33 -5.05 16.30 -5.45
N ILE A 34 -4.28 15.20 -5.41
CA ILE A 34 -2.88 15.19 -4.99
C ILE A 34 -2.02 14.83 -6.20
N ALA A 35 -1.25 15.79 -6.69
CA ALA A 35 -0.20 15.55 -7.67
C ALA A 35 1.04 14.99 -6.96
N HIS A 36 1.52 13.84 -7.42
CA HIS A 36 2.53 13.05 -6.74
C HIS A 36 3.53 12.41 -7.73
N GLY A 37 4.77 12.19 -7.30
CA GLY A 37 5.75 11.42 -8.09
C GLY A 37 5.40 9.93 -8.07
N THR A 38 5.57 9.22 -9.18
CA THR A 38 4.97 7.89 -9.35
C THR A 38 5.64 6.80 -8.50
N ASP A 39 6.91 6.95 -8.13
CA ASP A 39 7.70 5.90 -7.47
C ASP A 39 7.17 5.43 -6.10
N THR A 40 6.57 6.33 -5.32
CA THR A 40 6.02 6.02 -3.98
C THR A 40 4.56 6.47 -3.85
N LEU A 41 3.90 6.71 -5.00
CA LEU A 41 2.51 7.11 -5.06
C LEU A 41 1.61 6.09 -4.38
N GLU A 42 1.83 4.80 -4.63
CA GLU A 42 1.06 3.69 -4.04
C GLU A 42 1.12 3.69 -2.51
N GLU A 43 2.30 3.95 -1.90
CA GLU A 43 2.45 3.96 -0.45
C GLU A 43 1.75 5.16 0.19
N THR A 44 1.83 6.34 -0.45
CA THR A 44 1.07 7.52 -0.01
C THR A 44 -0.44 7.25 -0.13
N ALA A 45 -0.91 6.70 -1.25
CA ALA A 45 -2.31 6.39 -1.44
C ALA A 45 -2.81 5.33 -0.43
N TYR A 46 -2.00 4.33 -0.12
CA TYR A 46 -2.28 3.32 0.89
C TYR A 46 -2.44 3.96 2.29
N LEU A 47 -1.50 4.81 2.71
CA LEU A 47 -1.58 5.51 3.99
C LEU A 47 -2.85 6.36 4.09
N LEU A 48 -3.15 7.16 3.07
CA LEU A 48 -4.32 8.03 3.06
C LEU A 48 -5.61 7.21 3.10
N ASP A 49 -5.71 6.15 2.29
CA ASP A 49 -6.91 5.30 2.30
C ASP A 49 -7.10 4.56 3.63
N ARG A 50 -6.02 4.23 4.35
CA ARG A 50 -6.12 3.52 5.62
C ARG A 50 -6.38 4.42 6.82
N THR A 51 -6.06 5.71 6.74
CA THR A 51 -6.05 6.61 7.92
C THR A 51 -6.89 7.87 7.80
N LEU A 52 -7.34 8.25 6.59
CA LEU A 52 -8.27 9.38 6.43
C LEU A 52 -9.72 8.92 6.64
N GLU A 53 -10.47 9.78 7.31
CA GLU A 53 -11.89 9.60 7.61
C GLU A 53 -12.73 10.66 6.89
N GLY A 54 -14.03 10.38 6.73
CA GLY A 54 -14.98 11.27 6.07
C GLY A 54 -15.29 10.87 4.63
N GLU A 55 -16.19 11.64 4.01
CA GLU A 55 -16.76 11.30 2.69
C GLU A 55 -16.08 12.04 1.53
N ILE A 56 -15.23 13.03 1.81
CA ILE A 56 -14.55 13.82 0.78
C ILE A 56 -13.56 12.90 0.02
N PRO A 57 -13.74 12.69 -1.30
CA PRO A 57 -12.85 11.85 -2.07
C PRO A 57 -11.47 12.48 -2.25
N VAL A 58 -10.44 11.63 -2.22
CA VAL A 58 -9.05 12.03 -2.49
C VAL A 58 -8.57 11.29 -3.73
N ALA A 59 -8.27 12.00 -4.81
CA ALA A 59 -7.69 11.46 -6.03
C ALA A 59 -6.19 11.74 -6.07
N VAL A 60 -5.36 10.70 -5.99
CA VAL A 60 -3.91 10.79 -6.12
C VAL A 60 -3.54 10.46 -7.56
N THR A 61 -2.69 11.29 -8.17
CA THR A 61 -2.26 11.11 -9.56
C THR A 61 -0.84 11.62 -9.77
N GLY A 62 -0.27 11.36 -10.94
CA GLY A 62 1.08 11.75 -11.31
C GLY A 62 1.27 11.77 -12.83
N ALA A 63 2.52 11.71 -13.26
CA ALA A 63 2.89 11.57 -14.66
C ALA A 63 4.10 10.63 -14.77
N MET A 64 4.09 9.74 -15.77
CA MET A 64 5.25 8.91 -16.11
C MET A 64 6.23 9.67 -17.01
N LEU A 65 5.72 10.58 -17.84
CA LEU A 65 6.50 11.41 -18.74
C LEU A 65 6.78 12.79 -18.12
N THR A 66 7.94 13.35 -18.45
CA THR A 66 8.35 14.69 -17.98
C THR A 66 7.57 15.75 -18.73
N SER A 67 7.33 16.92 -18.11
CA SER A 67 6.56 18.00 -18.75
C SER A 67 7.17 18.60 -20.03
N GLY A 68 8.42 18.26 -20.34
CA GLY A 68 9.08 18.60 -21.60
C GLY A 68 8.90 17.57 -22.72
N ASP A 69 8.42 16.38 -22.39
CA ASP A 69 8.25 15.29 -23.35
C ASP A 69 7.03 15.54 -24.26
N PRO A 70 7.14 15.28 -25.57
CA PRO A 70 5.99 15.32 -26.46
C PRO A 70 4.89 14.38 -25.97
N GLY A 71 3.68 14.93 -25.78
CA GLY A 71 2.52 14.14 -25.35
C GLY A 71 2.57 13.66 -23.90
N TRP A 72 3.32 14.33 -23.01
CA TRP A 72 3.38 13.95 -21.59
C TRP A 72 1.99 13.81 -20.95
N ASP A 73 1.84 12.81 -20.10
CA ASP A 73 0.56 12.28 -19.62
C ASP A 73 -0.08 13.09 -18.48
N GLY A 74 0.69 13.96 -17.82
CA GLY A 74 0.23 14.66 -16.61
C GLY A 74 -0.99 15.59 -16.78
N PRO A 75 -1.19 16.34 -17.88
CA PRO A 75 -2.39 17.16 -18.05
C PRO A 75 -3.66 16.30 -18.13
N ARG A 76 -3.58 15.16 -18.82
CA ARG A 76 -4.69 14.20 -18.90
C ARG A 76 -4.94 13.58 -17.53
N ASN A 77 -3.91 13.07 -16.87
CA ASN A 77 -4.00 12.46 -15.55
C ASN A 77 -4.58 13.43 -14.49
N LEU A 78 -4.15 14.69 -14.47
CA LEU A 78 -4.69 15.72 -13.58
C LEU A 78 -6.15 16.05 -13.89
N THR A 79 -6.52 16.13 -15.16
CA THR A 79 -7.91 16.38 -15.58
C THR A 79 -8.81 15.22 -15.16
N ASP A 80 -8.37 13.99 -15.38
CA ASP A 80 -9.10 12.79 -14.98
C ASP A 80 -9.23 12.70 -13.46
N ALA A 81 -8.17 13.01 -12.71
CA ALA A 81 -8.20 13.06 -11.25
C ALA A 81 -9.16 14.12 -10.71
N ALA A 82 -9.22 15.30 -11.34
CA ALA A 82 -10.18 16.35 -10.97
C ALA A 82 -11.64 15.93 -11.26
N ARG A 83 -11.88 15.24 -12.38
CA ARG A 83 -13.21 14.68 -12.71
C ARG A 83 -13.64 13.62 -11.69
N VAL A 84 -12.71 12.75 -11.28
CA VAL A 84 -12.97 11.76 -10.22
C VAL A 84 -13.23 12.44 -8.89
N ALA A 85 -12.38 13.37 -8.45
CA ALA A 85 -12.54 14.05 -7.16
C ALA A 85 -13.83 14.90 -7.07
N SER A 86 -14.33 15.43 -8.19
CA SER A 86 -15.57 16.22 -8.24
C SER A 86 -16.84 15.40 -8.50
N SER A 87 -16.72 14.11 -8.83
CA SER A 87 -17.88 13.25 -9.08
C SER A 87 -18.65 12.98 -7.78
N PRO A 88 -19.98 13.19 -7.75
CA PRO A 88 -20.81 12.82 -6.60
C PRO A 88 -20.70 11.33 -6.23
N GLU A 89 -20.52 10.46 -7.23
CA GLU A 89 -20.36 9.02 -7.02
C GLU A 89 -19.05 8.64 -6.34
N SER A 90 -18.08 9.56 -6.26
CA SER A 90 -16.81 9.35 -5.56
C SER A 90 -16.93 9.51 -4.04
N ARG A 91 -18.00 10.14 -3.55
CA ARG A 91 -18.18 10.38 -2.12
C ARG A 91 -18.19 9.06 -1.33
N GLY A 92 -17.49 9.06 -0.20
CA GLY A 92 -17.37 7.89 0.67
C GLY A 92 -16.48 6.76 0.13
N ARG A 93 -15.83 6.91 -1.03
CA ARG A 93 -14.91 5.90 -1.58
C ARG A 93 -13.49 5.98 -1.04
N GLY A 94 -13.20 6.99 -0.22
CA GLY A 94 -11.88 7.19 0.39
C GLY A 94 -10.86 7.73 -0.60
N THR A 95 -9.63 7.22 -0.51
CA THR A 95 -8.55 7.61 -1.42
C THR A 95 -8.52 6.68 -2.63
N MET A 96 -8.35 7.26 -3.81
CA MET A 96 -8.26 6.57 -5.09
C MET A 96 -7.01 7.00 -5.84
N VAL A 97 -6.42 6.09 -6.61
CA VAL A 97 -5.37 6.41 -7.58
C VAL A 97 -6.01 6.54 -8.96
N VAL A 98 -5.74 7.65 -9.65
CA VAL A 98 -6.26 7.93 -10.99
C VAL A 98 -5.08 8.04 -11.95
N PHE A 99 -5.01 7.13 -12.92
CA PHE A 99 -3.87 7.04 -13.84
C PHE A 99 -4.30 6.47 -15.19
N ALA A 100 -3.87 7.11 -16.28
CA ALA A 100 -4.14 6.68 -17.66
C ALA A 100 -5.63 6.42 -18.00
N GLY A 101 -6.56 7.05 -17.28
CA GLY A 101 -8.01 6.84 -17.43
C GLY A 101 -8.57 5.68 -16.63
N SER A 102 -7.78 5.01 -15.78
CA SER A 102 -8.24 4.01 -14.81
C SER A 102 -8.26 4.59 -13.39
N VAL A 103 -9.17 4.09 -12.57
CA VAL A 103 -9.31 4.46 -11.16
C VAL A 103 -9.20 3.22 -10.29
N PHE A 104 -8.29 3.23 -9.31
CA PHE A 104 -8.06 2.12 -8.38
C PHE A 104 -8.30 2.58 -6.94
N GLN A 105 -8.68 1.66 -6.05
CA GLN A 105 -8.70 1.96 -4.62
C GLN A 105 -7.27 2.25 -4.15
N GLY A 106 -7.08 3.27 -3.32
CA GLY A 106 -5.74 3.73 -2.90
C GLY A 106 -4.90 2.64 -2.25
N ARG A 107 -5.54 1.73 -1.49
CA ARG A 107 -4.87 0.58 -0.86
C ARG A 107 -4.63 -0.62 -1.78
N GLU A 108 -5.17 -0.63 -2.99
CA GLU A 108 -5.02 -1.72 -3.96
C GLU A 108 -4.08 -1.35 -5.12
N ALA A 109 -3.85 -0.05 -5.34
CA ALA A 109 -3.04 0.46 -6.43
C ALA A 109 -1.55 0.08 -6.28
N VAL A 110 -0.92 -0.30 -7.40
CA VAL A 110 0.50 -0.65 -7.51
C VAL A 110 1.07 -0.12 -8.82
N LYS A 111 2.29 0.42 -8.81
CA LYS A 111 3.08 0.73 -10.00
C LYS A 111 3.70 -0.55 -10.55
N LEU A 112 3.09 -1.10 -11.59
CA LEU A 112 3.47 -2.35 -12.24
C LEU A 112 4.56 -2.18 -13.30
N HIS A 113 4.75 -0.95 -13.82
CA HIS A 113 5.72 -0.69 -14.87
C HIS A 113 6.62 0.53 -14.57
N ALA A 114 7.90 0.43 -14.95
CA ALA A 114 8.90 1.47 -14.69
C ALA A 114 8.74 2.72 -15.58
N THR A 115 8.37 2.54 -16.85
CA THR A 115 8.31 3.62 -17.86
C THR A 115 7.01 3.79 -18.65
N ASP A 116 6.15 2.77 -18.73
CA ASP A 116 4.90 2.81 -19.49
C ASP A 116 3.92 3.86 -18.91
N PRO A 117 3.29 4.72 -19.73
CA PRO A 117 2.21 5.60 -19.28
C PRO A 117 1.03 4.89 -18.60
N GLU A 118 0.79 3.61 -18.91
CA GLU A 118 -0.20 2.74 -18.24
C GLU A 118 0.43 1.94 -17.08
N ALA A 119 1.30 2.59 -16.28
CA ALA A 119 2.09 1.90 -15.25
C ALA A 119 1.32 1.43 -14.01
N PHE A 120 0.12 1.92 -13.73
CA PHE A 120 -0.60 1.58 -12.48
C PHE A 120 -1.69 0.53 -12.71
N GLY A 121 -1.77 -0.42 -11.78
CA GLY A 121 -2.81 -1.45 -11.73
C GLY A 121 -3.18 -1.83 -10.30
N ALA A 122 -3.95 -2.90 -10.15
CA ALA A 122 -4.35 -3.46 -8.86
C ALA A 122 -4.27 -4.99 -8.89
N PRO A 123 -3.08 -5.60 -8.69
CA PRO A 123 -2.86 -7.04 -8.92
C PRO A 123 -3.65 -7.95 -7.98
N HIS A 124 -4.14 -7.42 -6.86
CA HIS A 124 -5.00 -8.14 -5.91
C HIS A 124 -6.38 -7.52 -5.77
N GLY A 125 -6.72 -6.60 -6.67
CA GLY A 125 -7.94 -5.82 -6.64
C GLY A 125 -8.52 -5.66 -8.04
N ARG A 126 -9.13 -4.51 -8.30
CA ARG A 126 -9.67 -4.17 -9.63
C ARG A 126 -9.77 -2.67 -9.83
N ALA A 127 -9.91 -2.26 -11.08
CA ALA A 127 -10.34 -0.90 -11.38
C ALA A 127 -11.75 -0.64 -10.82
N LEU A 128 -11.89 0.42 -10.04
CA LEU A 128 -13.17 0.91 -9.52
C LEU A 128 -13.97 1.61 -10.61
N ALA A 129 -13.29 2.35 -11.48
CA ALA A 129 -13.90 3.15 -12.53
C ALA A 129 -12.95 3.31 -13.72
N LEU A 130 -13.53 3.74 -14.84
CA LEU A 130 -12.80 4.27 -15.98
C LEU A 130 -13.21 5.72 -16.22
N VAL A 131 -12.28 6.53 -16.74
CA VAL A 131 -12.49 7.92 -17.15
C VAL A 131 -12.28 8.00 -18.65
N ASP A 132 -13.28 8.49 -19.38
CA ASP A 132 -13.18 8.78 -20.81
C ASP A 132 -13.91 10.06 -21.20
N ALA A 133 -14.16 10.24 -22.50
CA ALA A 133 -14.85 11.41 -23.04
C ALA A 133 -16.26 11.61 -22.44
N GLY A 134 -16.93 10.53 -22.03
CA GLY A 134 -18.26 10.56 -21.41
C GLY A 134 -18.25 10.83 -19.91
N GLY A 135 -17.07 10.98 -19.28
CA GLY A 135 -16.92 11.24 -17.85
C GLY A 135 -16.41 10.04 -17.06
N VAL A 136 -16.73 9.99 -15.76
CA VAL A 136 -16.31 8.93 -14.84
C VAL A 136 -17.38 7.85 -14.78
N ARG A 137 -17.02 6.59 -15.00
CA ARG A 137 -17.94 5.45 -14.89
C ARG A 137 -17.47 4.44 -13.85
N PHE A 138 -18.10 4.45 -12.68
CA PHE A 138 -17.85 3.45 -11.63
C PHE A 138 -18.46 2.10 -12.02
N ARG A 139 -17.66 1.04 -11.90
CA ARG A 139 -18.03 -0.35 -12.25
C ARG A 139 -17.96 -1.29 -11.05
N ALA A 140 -17.37 -0.84 -9.94
CA ALA A 140 -17.27 -1.61 -8.72
C ALA A 140 -17.56 -0.75 -7.49
N ALA A 141 -18.11 -1.38 -6.45
CA ALA A 141 -18.16 -0.80 -5.12
C ALA A 141 -16.75 -0.81 -4.51
N SER A 142 -16.43 0.22 -3.72
CA SER A 142 -15.26 0.21 -2.86
C SER A 142 -15.49 -0.82 -1.75
N ALA A 143 -14.51 -1.69 -1.50
CA ALA A 143 -14.60 -2.58 -0.36
C ALA A 143 -14.60 -1.75 0.95
N PRO A 144 -15.41 -2.12 1.96
CA PRO A 144 -15.31 -1.51 3.28
C PRO A 144 -13.90 -1.72 3.84
N ALA A 145 -13.34 -0.72 4.53
CA ALA A 145 -12.15 -0.89 5.35
C ALA A 145 -12.24 -0.02 6.59
N VAL A 146 -12.02 -0.64 7.75
CA VAL A 146 -11.97 0.05 9.03
C VAL A 146 -10.70 0.88 9.06
N ARG A 147 -10.85 2.20 9.15
CA ARG A 147 -9.71 3.13 9.19
C ARG A 147 -8.96 2.98 10.52
N GLN A 148 -7.63 3.00 10.43
CA GLN A 148 -6.76 3.04 11.61
C GLN A 148 -6.56 4.48 12.06
N ARG A 149 -6.35 4.69 13.36
CA ARG A 149 -6.24 6.02 13.98
C ARG A 149 -4.90 6.22 14.70
N PRO A 150 -3.75 6.03 14.03
CA PRO A 150 -2.48 6.34 14.65
C PRO A 150 -2.33 7.85 14.91
N GLU A 151 -1.62 8.23 15.97
CA GLU A 151 -1.26 9.63 16.25
C GLU A 151 -0.03 10.09 15.45
N GLU A 152 0.84 9.14 15.11
CA GLU A 152 2.04 9.32 14.29
C GLU A 152 2.32 8.09 13.40
N LEU A 153 3.26 8.22 12.46
CA LEU A 153 3.75 7.09 11.66
C LEU A 153 5.19 6.77 12.07
N GLY A 154 5.36 6.22 13.27
CA GLY A 154 6.65 6.06 13.94
C GLY A 154 7.26 4.65 13.84
N ALA A 155 6.46 3.63 13.55
CA ALA A 155 6.92 2.24 13.55
C ALA A 155 7.96 1.97 12.44
N ARG A 156 9.06 1.31 12.82
CA ARG A 156 10.11 0.82 11.93
C ARG A 156 9.84 -0.63 11.61
N VAL A 157 9.46 -0.87 10.36
CA VAL A 157 9.21 -2.20 9.81
C VAL A 157 10.24 -2.51 8.73
N ALA A 158 10.94 -3.63 8.92
CA ALA A 158 11.88 -4.17 7.95
C ALA A 158 11.13 -4.85 6.79
N LEU A 159 11.73 -4.84 5.60
CA LEU A 159 11.26 -5.58 4.43
C LEU A 159 12.43 -6.43 3.91
N VAL A 160 12.37 -7.73 4.13
CA VAL A 160 13.50 -8.63 3.90
C VAL A 160 13.13 -9.67 2.84
N PRO A 161 13.72 -9.60 1.63
CA PRO A 161 13.49 -10.62 0.62
C PRO A 161 14.28 -11.89 0.89
N MET A 162 13.61 -13.03 0.73
CA MET A 162 14.27 -14.34 0.79
C MET A 162 14.97 -14.64 -0.53
N VAL A 163 16.18 -15.19 -0.42
CA VAL A 163 16.96 -15.68 -1.56
C VAL A 163 17.16 -17.20 -1.49
N VAL A 164 17.61 -17.81 -2.58
CA VAL A 164 17.87 -19.26 -2.59
C VAL A 164 19.01 -19.54 -1.61
N GLY A 165 18.77 -20.43 -0.63
CA GLY A 165 19.75 -20.75 0.40
C GLY A 165 19.86 -19.71 1.53
N ASP A 166 18.88 -18.81 1.69
CA ASP A 166 18.86 -17.83 2.78
C ASP A 166 19.03 -18.49 4.16
N ASP A 167 19.88 -17.90 4.99
CA ASP A 167 20.22 -18.35 6.35
C ASP A 167 19.69 -17.38 7.43
N GLY A 168 18.90 -16.38 7.05
CA GLY A 168 18.28 -15.42 7.95
C GLY A 168 19.19 -14.31 8.46
N GLN A 169 20.41 -14.14 7.95
CA GLN A 169 21.32 -13.08 8.41
C GLN A 169 20.72 -11.67 8.32
N LEU A 170 20.03 -11.35 7.22
CA LEU A 170 19.39 -10.04 7.05
C LEU A 170 18.22 -9.83 8.02
N LEU A 171 17.50 -10.91 8.37
CA LEU A 171 16.45 -10.85 9.40
C LEU A 171 17.05 -10.54 10.77
N ASP A 172 18.17 -11.17 11.13
CA ASP A 172 18.85 -10.89 12.39
C ASP A 172 19.46 -9.50 12.45
N LEU A 173 20.03 -9.02 11.34
CA LEU A 173 20.62 -7.69 11.28
C LEU A 173 19.57 -6.60 11.50
N ALA A 174 18.37 -6.77 10.94
CA ALA A 174 17.28 -5.81 11.11
C ALA A 174 16.61 -5.87 12.49
N ARG A 175 16.61 -7.05 13.15
CA ARG A 175 15.85 -7.33 14.38
C ARG A 175 16.06 -6.32 15.52
N PRO A 176 17.29 -5.87 15.86
CA PRO A 176 17.48 -4.98 17.00
C PRO A 176 16.90 -3.57 16.82
N SER A 177 16.73 -3.12 15.57
CA SER A 177 16.37 -1.74 15.22
C SER A 177 14.98 -1.58 14.62
N HIS A 178 14.17 -2.65 14.62
CA HIS A 178 12.84 -2.65 14.02
C HIS A 178 11.84 -3.33 14.96
N GLU A 179 10.59 -2.85 14.91
CA GLU A 179 9.50 -3.33 15.74
C GLU A 179 8.69 -4.44 15.05
N GLY A 180 8.85 -4.64 13.73
CA GLY A 180 8.26 -5.74 12.98
C GLY A 180 8.98 -5.99 11.65
N VAL A 181 8.64 -7.09 10.97
CA VAL A 181 9.24 -7.44 9.67
C VAL A 181 8.22 -8.01 8.70
N VAL A 182 8.35 -7.61 7.43
CA VAL A 182 7.73 -8.28 6.29
C VAL A 182 8.78 -9.12 5.58
N VAL A 183 8.57 -10.42 5.54
CA VAL A 183 9.39 -11.39 4.81
C VAL A 183 8.81 -11.53 3.40
N VAL A 184 9.62 -11.24 2.38
CA VAL A 184 9.23 -11.44 0.97
C VAL A 184 9.60 -12.87 0.56
N ALA A 185 8.63 -13.76 0.72
CA ALA A 185 8.78 -15.22 0.58
C ALA A 185 8.54 -15.71 -0.85
N PHE A 186 8.85 -16.98 -1.10
CA PHE A 186 8.62 -17.63 -2.38
C PHE A 186 7.18 -18.11 -2.55
N GLY A 187 6.63 -17.98 -3.75
CA GLY A 187 5.38 -18.63 -4.16
C GLY A 187 4.24 -18.37 -3.18
N SER A 188 3.67 -19.44 -2.61
CA SER A 188 2.57 -19.38 -1.66
C SER A 188 2.96 -18.99 -0.22
N GLY A 189 4.15 -18.41 -0.02
CA GLY A 189 4.64 -17.95 1.30
C GLY A 189 5.66 -18.88 1.96
N ASN A 190 6.50 -19.54 1.17
CA ASN A 190 7.52 -20.47 1.68
C ASN A 190 8.88 -19.79 1.83
N VAL A 191 9.62 -20.18 2.87
CA VAL A 191 10.97 -19.67 3.18
C VAL A 191 11.97 -20.84 3.23
N PRO A 192 13.27 -20.59 2.98
CA PRO A 192 14.30 -21.59 3.22
C PRO A 192 14.36 -22.00 4.70
N PRO A 193 14.62 -23.27 5.04
CA PRO A 193 14.79 -23.71 6.42
C PRO A 193 15.85 -22.93 7.20
N GLY A 194 16.92 -22.48 6.52
CA GLY A 194 17.98 -21.67 7.09
C GLY A 194 17.49 -20.35 7.71
N ALA A 195 16.40 -19.76 7.21
CA ALA A 195 15.83 -18.52 7.74
C ALA A 195 14.93 -18.73 8.97
N LEU A 196 14.47 -19.97 9.23
CA LEU A 196 13.53 -20.26 10.33
C LEU A 196 14.07 -19.88 11.72
N PRO A 197 15.34 -20.17 12.07
CA PRO A 197 15.87 -19.74 13.37
C PRO A 197 15.77 -18.23 13.57
N ALA A 198 16.02 -17.43 12.51
CA ALA A 198 15.89 -15.98 12.58
C ALA A 198 14.43 -15.55 12.74
N ILE A 199 13.51 -16.11 11.96
CA ILE A 199 12.07 -15.85 12.09
C ILE A 199 11.58 -16.15 13.51
N ARG A 200 11.96 -17.29 14.08
CA ARG A 200 11.57 -17.68 15.45
C ARG A 200 12.11 -16.72 16.51
N ARG A 201 13.30 -16.10 16.30
CA ARG A 201 13.81 -15.06 17.19
C ARG A 201 12.95 -13.79 17.20
N TRP A 202 12.44 -13.36 16.04
CA TRP A 202 11.48 -12.25 15.98
C TRP A 202 10.20 -12.55 16.77
N ILE A 203 9.64 -13.75 16.56
CA ILE A 203 8.42 -14.20 17.26
C ILE A 203 8.66 -14.29 18.77
N ALA A 204 9.79 -14.84 19.20
CA ALA A 204 10.15 -14.95 20.62
C ALA A 204 10.29 -13.59 21.31
N GLU A 205 10.60 -12.52 20.57
CA GLU A 205 10.64 -11.13 21.06
C GLU A 205 9.26 -10.44 21.03
N GLY A 206 8.21 -11.13 20.60
CA GLY A 206 6.88 -10.55 20.42
C GLY A 206 6.79 -9.56 19.26
N LYS A 207 7.76 -9.58 18.34
CA LYS A 207 7.75 -8.69 17.17
C LYS A 207 6.99 -9.36 16.02
N PRO A 208 5.96 -8.72 15.44
CA PRO A 208 5.17 -9.31 14.37
C PRO A 208 6.02 -9.63 13.14
N VAL A 209 5.84 -10.85 12.64
CA VAL A 209 6.40 -11.31 11.37
C VAL A 209 5.25 -11.48 10.40
N VAL A 210 5.30 -10.75 9.28
CA VAL A 210 4.34 -10.87 8.18
C VAL A 210 5.05 -11.54 7.01
N VAL A 211 4.40 -12.52 6.37
CA VAL A 211 4.89 -13.12 5.13
C VAL A 211 4.05 -12.64 3.96
N ALA A 212 4.72 -12.03 2.98
CA ALA A 212 4.17 -11.64 1.69
C ALA A 212 4.82 -12.45 0.57
N SER A 213 4.09 -12.70 -0.52
CA SER A 213 4.69 -13.36 -1.68
C SER A 213 5.53 -12.37 -2.48
N ARG A 214 6.65 -12.83 -3.05
CA ARG A 214 7.36 -12.09 -4.10
C ARG A 214 6.64 -12.11 -5.45
N CYS A 215 5.68 -13.02 -5.63
CA CYS A 215 4.92 -13.11 -6.87
C CYS A 215 4.07 -11.84 -7.04
N PRO A 216 4.02 -11.23 -8.24
CA PRO A 216 3.21 -10.04 -8.49
C PRO A 216 1.71 -10.27 -8.24
N GLU A 217 1.23 -11.49 -8.47
CA GLU A 217 -0.16 -11.90 -8.31
C GLU A 217 -0.27 -13.12 -7.39
N GLY A 218 -1.50 -13.33 -6.89
CA GLY A 218 -1.79 -14.34 -5.87
C GLY A 218 -1.52 -13.86 -4.45
N GLN A 219 -1.78 -14.72 -3.48
CA GLN A 219 -1.58 -14.43 -2.06
C GLN A 219 -0.91 -15.60 -1.36
N VAL A 220 -0.43 -15.35 -0.14
CA VAL A 220 0.09 -16.40 0.73
C VAL A 220 -1.07 -17.34 1.10
N THR A 221 -0.99 -18.57 0.60
CA THR A 221 -1.97 -19.62 0.89
C THR A 221 -1.25 -20.69 1.72
N PRO A 222 -1.50 -20.76 3.03
CA PRO A 222 -0.77 -21.64 3.95
C PRO A 222 -1.20 -23.11 3.78
N VAL A 223 -0.87 -23.71 2.63
CA VAL A 223 -1.21 -25.12 2.30
C VAL A 223 -0.06 -26.08 2.60
N TYR A 224 1.19 -25.63 2.54
CA TYR A 224 2.34 -26.48 2.70
C TYR A 224 2.83 -26.52 4.15
N ALA A 225 2.85 -27.70 4.74
CA ALA A 225 3.22 -27.94 6.14
C ALA A 225 4.65 -28.52 6.32
N PHE A 226 5.51 -28.43 5.32
CA PHE A 226 6.92 -28.78 5.46
C PHE A 226 7.69 -27.71 6.25
N GLU A 227 8.95 -27.97 6.59
CA GLU A 227 9.83 -27.01 7.27
C GLU A 227 10.07 -25.76 6.40
N GLY A 228 9.59 -24.61 6.85
CA GLY A 228 9.62 -23.36 6.06
C GLY A 228 8.43 -23.18 5.14
N GLY A 229 7.48 -24.12 5.14
CA GLY A 229 6.22 -23.99 4.42
C GLY A 229 5.27 -22.99 5.10
N GLY A 230 4.46 -22.29 4.30
CA GLY A 230 3.54 -21.25 4.80
C GLY A 230 2.59 -21.73 5.91
N ALA A 231 2.12 -23.00 5.87
CA ALA A 231 1.26 -23.55 6.92
C ALA A 231 1.99 -23.78 8.25
N THR A 232 3.30 -24.04 8.19
CA THR A 232 4.16 -24.15 9.38
C THR A 232 4.39 -22.78 9.98
N LEU A 233 4.73 -21.79 9.14
CA LEU A 233 4.95 -20.40 9.59
C LEU A 233 3.72 -19.82 10.29
N VAL A 234 2.53 -19.99 9.72
CA VAL A 234 1.28 -19.49 10.34
C VAL A 234 1.02 -20.13 11.70
N ARG A 235 1.26 -21.44 11.84
CA ARG A 235 1.15 -22.14 13.14
C ARG A 235 2.16 -21.64 14.17
N GLU A 236 3.32 -21.16 13.73
CA GLU A 236 4.35 -20.58 14.60
C GLU A 236 4.06 -19.13 14.99
N GLY A 237 3.00 -18.50 14.45
CA GLY A 237 2.59 -17.13 14.79
C GLY A 237 2.94 -16.08 13.72
N VAL A 238 3.34 -16.50 12.52
CA VAL A 238 3.54 -15.60 11.38
C VAL A 238 2.19 -15.19 10.78
N HIS A 239 2.04 -13.91 10.45
CA HIS A 239 0.85 -13.38 9.81
C HIS A 239 0.96 -13.49 8.28
N PRO A 240 -0.01 -14.09 7.57
CA PRO A 240 -0.06 -13.97 6.12
C PRO A 240 -0.42 -12.53 5.72
N ALA A 241 0.21 -12.00 4.68
CA ALA A 241 -0.04 -10.63 4.21
C ALA A 241 -1.46 -10.42 3.62
N GLY A 242 -2.16 -11.51 3.30
CA GLY A 242 -3.40 -11.47 2.53
C GLY A 242 -3.16 -11.00 1.08
N PRO A 243 -4.16 -10.37 0.44
CA PRO A 243 -4.07 -9.88 -0.94
C PRO A 243 -3.28 -8.56 -1.02
N ARG A 244 -2.01 -8.59 -0.59
CA ARG A 244 -1.12 -7.42 -0.56
C ARG A 244 0.23 -7.74 -1.17
N THR A 245 0.76 -6.77 -1.90
CA THR A 245 2.18 -6.78 -2.27
C THR A 245 3.05 -6.61 -1.03
N PRO A 246 4.36 -6.92 -1.10
CA PRO A 246 5.26 -6.72 0.02
C PRO A 246 5.31 -5.27 0.54
N SER A 247 5.27 -4.28 -0.37
CA SER A 247 5.23 -2.85 0.00
C SER A 247 3.93 -2.48 0.71
N GLN A 248 2.78 -2.95 0.21
CA GLN A 248 1.48 -2.75 0.86
C GLN A 248 1.41 -3.42 2.24
N ALA A 249 1.93 -4.64 2.36
CA ALA A 249 2.00 -5.35 3.63
C ALA A 249 2.89 -4.61 4.64
N ARG A 250 3.99 -4.02 4.19
CA ARG A 250 4.86 -3.19 5.02
C ARG A 250 4.13 -1.93 5.48
N MET A 251 3.43 -1.23 4.59
CA MET A 251 2.64 -0.06 4.95
C MET A 251 1.54 -0.40 5.97
N GLU A 252 0.82 -1.51 5.79
CA GLU A 252 -0.18 -1.96 6.76
C GLU A 252 0.44 -2.23 8.13
N LEU A 253 1.60 -2.90 8.18
CA LEU A 253 2.25 -3.21 9.45
C LEU A 253 2.76 -1.94 10.16
N ILE A 254 3.31 -0.98 9.41
CA ILE A 254 3.71 0.33 9.96
C ILE A 254 2.49 1.03 10.57
N ILE A 255 1.37 1.08 9.84
CA ILE A 255 0.14 1.75 10.29
C ILE A 255 -0.45 1.07 11.52
N ALA A 256 -0.54 -0.26 11.50
CA ALA A 256 -1.09 -1.04 12.61
C ALA A 256 -0.26 -0.87 13.88
N LEU A 257 1.06 -1.04 13.80
CA LEU A 257 1.95 -0.86 14.95
C LEU A 257 1.91 0.57 15.49
N SER A 258 1.88 1.58 14.61
CA SER A 258 1.79 2.98 15.03
C SER A 258 0.42 3.33 15.65
N ALA A 259 -0.61 2.52 15.41
CA ALA A 259 -1.93 2.65 16.01
C ALA A 259 -2.12 1.78 17.26
N GLY A 260 -1.12 0.98 17.65
CA GLY A 260 -1.26 -0.01 18.72
C GLY A 260 -2.19 -1.18 18.36
N ALA A 261 -2.43 -1.41 17.07
CA ALA A 261 -3.30 -2.44 16.53
C ALA A 261 -2.51 -3.67 16.03
N THR A 262 -3.22 -4.76 15.80
CA THR A 262 -2.63 -5.98 15.21
C THR A 262 -2.60 -5.91 13.68
N TYR A 263 -1.68 -6.65 13.06
CA TYR A 263 -1.59 -6.69 11.59
C TYR A 263 -2.90 -7.22 10.97
N GLY A 264 -3.40 -6.51 9.95
CA GLY A 264 -4.60 -6.90 9.21
C GLY A 264 -5.92 -6.53 9.90
N GLU A 265 -5.88 -6.00 11.12
CA GLU A 265 -7.06 -5.59 11.86
C GLU A 265 -7.88 -4.56 11.06
N GLY A 266 -9.15 -4.91 10.81
CA GLY A 266 -10.07 -4.01 10.13
C GLY A 266 -9.92 -3.92 8.61
N THR A 267 -9.09 -4.78 8.02
CA THR A 267 -8.81 -4.74 6.57
C THR A 267 -9.79 -5.55 5.71
N GLY A 268 -10.68 -6.31 6.35
CA GLY A 268 -11.68 -7.16 5.66
C GLY A 268 -11.08 -8.35 4.91
N ALA A 269 -9.79 -8.62 5.11
CA ALA A 269 -9.05 -9.77 4.60
C ALA A 269 -8.82 -10.80 5.71
#